data_AF-A0A966C4P5-F1
#
_entry.id   AF-A0A966C4P5-F1
#
_cell.length_a   1.000
_cell.length_b   1.000
_cell.length_c   1.000
_cell.angle_alpha   90.00
_cell.angle_beta   90.00
_cell.angle_gamma   90.00
#
_symmetry.space_group_name_H-M   'P 1'
#
loop_
_entity.id
_entity.type
_entity.pdbx_description
1 polymer ?
#
loop_
_entity_poly.entity_id
_entity_poly.type
_entity_poly.pdbx_seq_one_letter_code
_entity_poly.pdbx_strand_id
1 'polypeptide(L)'
;MTNISKTNLKPEAEQKLLKQFSNLFADISSHKAQSLFEQILTKSERIMLIKRLAIVLMLEEGFSTYKISKTLKVSDATVRSIRHYH
;
A
#
# COMPACT_ATOMS: atom_id res chain seq x y z
N MET A 1 -7.70 1.21 -10.77
CA MET A 1 -8.73 0.19 -10.49
C MET A 1 -8.04 -1.15 -10.50
N THR A 2 -8.10 -1.90 -9.41
CA THR A 2 -7.51 -3.23 -9.30
C THR A 2 -8.43 -4.22 -9.99
N ASN A 3 -7.89 -5.01 -10.91
CA ASN A 3 -8.67 -5.97 -11.66
C ASN A 3 -8.78 -7.27 -10.84
N ILE A 4 -9.73 -7.30 -9.92
CA ILE A 4 -9.96 -8.47 -9.05
C ILE A 4 -11.06 -9.32 -9.68
N SER A 5 -10.79 -10.61 -9.85
CA SER A 5 -11.78 -11.58 -10.34
C SER A 5 -13.00 -11.60 -9.40
N LYS A 6 -14.20 -11.76 -9.97
CA LYS A 6 -15.44 -11.91 -9.20
C LYS A 6 -15.49 -13.23 -8.41
N THR A 7 -14.61 -14.17 -8.74
CA THR A 7 -14.50 -15.46 -8.04
C THR A 7 -13.58 -15.29 -6.84
N ASN A 8 -14.16 -15.37 -5.65
CA ASN A 8 -13.40 -15.27 -4.40
C ASN A 8 -12.61 -16.55 -4.12
N LEU A 9 -11.47 -16.39 -3.46
CA LEU A 9 -10.74 -17.51 -2.87
C LEU A 9 -11.58 -18.14 -1.74
N LYS A 10 -11.34 -19.43 -1.46
CA LYS A 10 -11.90 -20.05 -0.26
C LYS A 10 -11.33 -19.33 0.97
N PRO A 11 -12.14 -19.03 2.01
CA PRO A 11 -11.69 -18.26 3.18
C PRO A 11 -10.42 -18.81 3.85
N GLU A 12 -10.31 -20.13 3.95
CA GLU A 12 -9.13 -20.81 4.53
C GLU A 12 -7.85 -20.57 3.71
N ALA A 13 -7.96 -20.60 2.38
CA ALA A 13 -6.84 -20.35 1.49
C ALA A 13 -6.40 -18.89 1.55
N GLU A 14 -7.36 -17.97 1.61
CA GLU A 14 -7.10 -16.54 1.76
C GLU A 14 -6.38 -16.23 3.08
N GLN A 15 -6.86 -16.75 4.20
CA GLN A 15 -6.21 -16.56 5.51
C GLN A 15 -4.78 -17.12 5.53
N LYS A 16 -4.59 -18.31 4.94
CA LYS A 16 -3.25 -18.91 4.84
C LYS A 16 -2.31 -18.06 4.00
N LEU A 17 -2.77 -17.56 2.86
CA LEU A 17 -1.99 -16.68 1.98
C LEU A 17 -1.67 -15.34 2.65
N LEU A 18 -2.63 -14.76 3.36
CA LEU A 18 -2.41 -13.53 4.15
C LEU A 18 -1.34 -13.74 5.21
N LYS A 19 -1.38 -14.85 5.95
CA LYS A 19 -0.35 -15.17 6.95
C LYS A 19 1.04 -15.33 6.32
N GLN A 20 1.12 -16.04 5.19
CA GLN A 20 2.39 -16.20 4.46
C GLN A 20 2.92 -14.87 3.94
N PHE A 21 2.03 -14.02 3.41
CA PHE A 21 2.37 -12.69 2.96
C PHE A 21 2.93 -11.86 4.12
N SER A 22 2.27 -11.81 5.28
CA SER A 22 2.75 -11.09 6.46
C SER A 22 4.12 -11.57 6.96
N ASN A 23 4.35 -12.88 7.03
CA ASN A 23 5.65 -13.42 7.45
C ASN A 23 6.78 -13.01 6.50
N LEU A 24 6.48 -12.94 5.21
CA LEU A 24 7.44 -12.54 4.20
C LEU A 24 7.84 -11.05 4.30
N PHE A 25 7.03 -10.19 4.92
CA PHE A 25 7.47 -8.83 5.31
C PHE A 25 8.31 -8.81 6.59
N ALA A 26 8.10 -9.74 7.52
CA ALA A 26 8.82 -9.76 8.80
C ALA A 26 10.29 -10.21 8.63
N ASP A 27 10.54 -11.17 7.74
CA ASP A 27 11.83 -11.86 7.66
C ASP A 27 12.71 -11.42 6.46
N ILE A 28 12.24 -10.47 5.63
CA ILE A 28 12.95 -10.09 4.41
C ILE A 28 14.05 -9.05 4.66
N SER A 29 15.26 -9.31 4.15
CA SER A 29 16.35 -8.33 4.17
C SER A 29 16.09 -7.20 3.17
N SER A 30 16.58 -6.00 3.48
CA SER A 30 16.38 -4.78 2.65
C SER A 30 16.76 -4.98 1.18
N HIS A 31 17.87 -5.67 0.90
CA HIS A 31 18.32 -5.98 -0.46
C HIS A 31 17.33 -6.89 -1.21
N LYS A 32 16.71 -7.86 -0.53
CA LYS A 32 15.74 -8.78 -1.16
C LYS A 32 14.35 -8.16 -1.27
N ALA A 33 14.00 -7.23 -0.38
CA ALA A 33 12.70 -6.57 -0.35
C ALA A 33 12.40 -5.84 -1.65
N GLN A 34 13.37 -5.08 -2.18
CA GLN A 34 13.16 -4.35 -3.43
C GLN A 34 12.83 -5.29 -4.58
N SER A 35 13.64 -6.34 -4.81
CA SER A 35 13.43 -7.30 -5.89
C SER A 35 12.08 -8.01 -5.77
N LEU A 36 11.71 -8.41 -4.55
CA LEU A 36 10.40 -9.01 -4.29
C LEU A 36 9.26 -8.06 -4.66
N PHE A 37 9.33 -6.78 -4.29
CA PHE A 37 8.30 -5.80 -4.65
C PHE A 37 8.17 -5.64 -6.16
N GLU A 38 9.26 -5.71 -6.92
CA GLU A 38 9.19 -5.62 -8.39
C GLU A 38 8.57 -6.86 -9.02
N GLN A 39 8.68 -8.02 -8.38
CA GLN A 39 8.11 -9.28 -8.85
C GLN A 39 6.60 -9.38 -8.57
N ILE A 40 6.14 -8.90 -7.42
CA ILE A 40 4.74 -9.02 -7.00
C ILE A 40 3.89 -7.84 -7.48
N LEU A 41 4.47 -6.64 -7.53
CA LEU A 41 3.74 -5.40 -7.81
C LEU A 41 4.12 -4.84 -9.18
N THR A 42 3.11 -4.45 -9.94
CA THR A 42 3.31 -3.65 -11.14
C THR A 42 3.93 -2.29 -10.80
N LYS A 43 4.53 -1.63 -11.80
CA LYS A 43 5.12 -0.30 -11.61
C LYS A 43 4.11 0.72 -11.05
N SER A 44 2.87 0.68 -11.51
CA SER A 44 1.80 1.58 -11.05
C SER A 44 1.40 1.28 -9.60
N GLU A 45 1.29 0.02 -9.22
CA GLU A 45 0.99 -0.39 -7.84
C GLU A 45 2.09 0.03 -6.87
N ARG A 46 3.37 -0.13 -7.26
CA ARG A 46 4.50 0.35 -6.46
C ARG A 46 4.45 1.86 -6.22
N ILE A 47 4.20 2.64 -7.26
CA ILE A 47 4.06 4.10 -7.14
C ILE A 47 2.88 4.44 -6.22
N MET A 48 1.75 3.75 -6.35
CA MET A 48 0.58 3.98 -5.52
C MET A 48 0.86 3.66 -4.05
N LEU A 49 1.55 2.56 -3.77
CA LEU A 49 1.89 2.12 -2.42
C LEU A 49 2.85 3.11 -1.74
N ILE A 50 3.90 3.56 -2.44
CA ILE A 50 4.84 4.57 -1.93
C ILE A 50 4.12 5.89 -1.64
N LYS A 51 3.23 6.34 -2.53
CA LYS A 51 2.44 7.55 -2.29
C LYS A 51 1.52 7.40 -1.08
N ARG A 52 0.87 6.25 -0.91
CA ARG A 52 0.02 5.97 0.26
C ARG A 52 0.82 6.03 1.56
N LEU A 53 2.02 5.43 1.58
CA LEU A 53 2.92 5.53 2.73
C LEU A 53 3.30 6.98 3.04
N ALA A 54 3.68 7.75 2.01
CA ALA A 54 3.99 9.17 2.17
C ALA A 54 2.79 9.99 2.69
N ILE A 55 1.56 9.68 2.26
CA ILE A 55 0.36 10.33 2.79
C ILE A 55 0.23 10.10 4.30
N VAL A 56 0.38 8.85 4.76
CA VAL A 56 0.32 8.52 6.20
C VAL A 56 1.35 9.32 6.98
N LEU A 57 2.62 9.30 6.56
CA LEU A 57 3.70 10.04 7.24
C LEU A 57 3.43 11.56 7.27
N MET A 58 2.96 12.13 6.15
CA MET A 58 2.66 13.56 6.10
C MET A 58 1.44 13.95 6.94
N LEU A 59 0.46 13.06 7.11
CA LEU A 59 -0.67 13.28 8.00
C LEU A 59 -0.23 13.25 9.48
N GLU A 60 0.64 12.31 9.84
CA GLU A 60 1.25 12.24 11.19
C GLU A 60 2.06 13.50 11.52
N GLU A 61 2.76 14.06 10.52
CA GLU A 61 3.48 15.33 10.64
C GLU A 61 2.56 16.57 10.65
N GLY A 62 1.23 16.39 10.55
CA GLY A 62 0.24 17.46 10.65
C GLY A 62 0.04 18.28 9.38
N PHE A 63 0.49 17.81 8.21
CA PHE A 63 0.25 18.53 6.96
C PHE A 63 -1.23 18.49 6.54
N SER A 64 -1.71 19.60 5.98
CA SER A 64 -3.07 19.67 5.45
C SER A 64 -3.27 18.76 4.24
N THR A 65 -4.49 18.23 4.08
CA THR A 65 -4.89 17.40 2.93
C THR A 65 -4.53 18.06 1.59
N TYR A 66 -4.73 19.37 1.48
CA TYR A 66 -4.40 20.15 0.29
C TYR A 66 -2.90 20.13 -0.03
N LYS A 67 -2.04 20.31 0.97
CA LYS A 67 -0.59 20.29 0.79
C LYS A 67 -0.12 18.91 0.34
N ILE A 68 -0.62 17.85 0.98
CA ILE A 68 -0.31 16.46 0.64
C ILE A 68 -0.73 16.15 -0.81
N SER A 69 -1.96 16.50 -1.17
CA SER A 69 -2.54 16.34 -2.50
C SER A 69 -1.68 16.99 -3.59
N LYS A 70 -1.27 18.25 -3.38
CA LYS A 70 -0.38 18.98 -4.30
C LYS A 70 1.01 18.36 -4.40
N THR A 71 1.62 18.01 -3.28
CA THR A 71 2.99 17.45 -3.24
C THR A 71 3.05 16.07 -3.90
N LEU A 72 2.09 15.19 -3.58
CA LEU A 72 2.12 13.80 -4.04
C LEU A 72 1.36 13.59 -5.36
N LYS A 73 0.74 14.64 -5.91
CA LYS A 73 -0.05 14.60 -7.14
C LYS A 73 -1.11 13.49 -7.06
N VAL A 74 -1.92 13.53 -6.02
CA VAL A 74 -3.06 12.64 -5.78
C VAL A 74 -4.31 13.50 -5.59
N SER A 75 -5.51 12.93 -5.76
CA SER A 75 -6.73 13.69 -5.47
C SER A 75 -6.92 13.88 -3.97
N ASP A 76 -7.57 14.97 -3.55
CA ASP A 76 -7.90 15.17 -2.14
C ASP A 76 -8.77 14.03 -1.58
N ALA A 77 -9.63 13.44 -2.42
CA ALA A 77 -10.42 12.27 -2.06
C ALA A 77 -9.55 11.05 -1.72
N THR A 78 -8.41 10.88 -2.39
CA THR A 78 -7.44 9.82 -2.09
C THR A 78 -6.76 10.06 -0.74
N VAL A 79 -6.43 11.31 -0.43
CA VAL A 79 -5.82 11.65 0.87
C VAL A 79 -6.83 11.42 2.00
N ARG A 80 -8.09 11.85 1.82
CA ARG A 80 -9.15 11.69 2.83
C ARG A 80 -9.60 10.24 3.05
N SER A 81 -9.46 9.36 2.05
CA SER A 81 -9.88 7.97 2.18
C SER A 81 -8.89 7.10 2.96
N ILE A 82 -7.65 7.58 3.14
CA ILE A 82 -6.65 6.91 3.97
C ILE A 82 -6.99 7.16 5.43
N ARG A 83 -7.34 6.09 6.13
CA ARG A 83 -7.45 6.09 7.60
C ARG A 83 -6.04 6.05 8.17
N HIS A 84 -5.63 7.18 8.75
CA HIS A 84 -4.49 7.29 9.66
C HIS A 84 -4.92 6.69 11.02
N TYR A 85 -4.08 5.84 11.61
CA TYR A 85 -4.31 5.23 12.93
C TYR A 85 -3.73 6.16 14.01
N HIS A 86 -4.61 6.83 14.77
CA HIS A 86 -4.26 7.35 16.10
C HIS A 86 -4.28 6.22 17.13
#